data_AF-A0A895YR66-F1
#
_entry.id   AF-A0A895YR66-F1
#
_cell.length_a   1.000
_cell.length_b   1.000
_cell.length_c   1.000
_cell.angle_alpha   90.00
_cell.angle_beta   90.00
_cell.angle_gamma   90.00
#
_symmetry.space_group_name_H-M   'P 1'
#
loop_
_entity.id
_entity.type
_entity.pdbx_description
1 polymer ?
#
loop_
_entity_poly.entity_id
_entity_poly.type
_entity_poly.pdbx_seq_one_letter_code
_entity_poly.pdbx_strand_id
1 'polypeptide(L)'
;MRFFNTAGPCVPGSHYMLPPEPRLPAARRLIDRSQFFVVHAPRQTGKTTVLATLARSLTTEGRYAALRVSFETGEVAGDDYGAAEEQILFALRQAALVAGLPDAALPPDPWPTAPAGSQLLTALSAWAQRSPRPLVLFFDEIDALRGESLRSVLRQLRDGYTSRPAPFPASVVLCGLRDVRDYKAASGGDPGRLGTASPFNVKVASLRIGDFTASDVAELYSQHTTETGQEFSEAALARAFEYTAGQPWLVNALAAEVVDNLVAAPERVTAEHVDLAKERLILARATHLDSLVARLQEPRVRRVVEPLIAGELVQLDAYDDDLAYLRDLGLLAPGREARVANPIYREVIVRVLGAAAEANIVAEPRSFVQADGRLDFPRLLTEFVGFWRQHGEVLTRDGAYHEVAPQLVIMAFLHRVINGGGYIDREYGVGRGRIDLLVRWPYQAGAQRSWQREAMELKVWRAGRPDPLPAGLQQLDDYLQRLELTTGTLVIFDRRPTAGPIADRTEFSTQRTPTGRAVTVLRA
;
A
#
# COMPACT_ATOMS: atom_id res chain seq x y z
N MET A 1 -18.43 -19.90 -12.46
CA MET A 1 -18.80 -18.63 -11.82
C MET A 1 -17.52 -17.90 -11.51
N ARG A 2 -17.44 -16.61 -11.85
CA ARG A 2 -16.25 -15.79 -11.57
C ARG A 2 -16.25 -15.33 -10.12
N PHE A 3 -15.06 -15.03 -9.60
CA PHE A 3 -14.87 -14.51 -8.24
C PHE A 3 -13.84 -13.38 -8.18
N PHE A 4 -13.82 -12.64 -7.07
CA PHE A 4 -12.82 -11.59 -6.81
C PHE A 4 -11.51 -12.24 -6.37
N ASN A 5 -10.43 -12.03 -7.10
CA ASN A 5 -9.18 -12.73 -6.85
C ASN A 5 -8.24 -11.94 -5.94
N THR A 6 -7.75 -12.60 -4.88
CA THR A 6 -6.81 -12.03 -3.91
C THR A 6 -5.44 -12.73 -3.92
N ALA A 7 -5.27 -13.79 -4.71
CA ALA A 7 -4.05 -14.59 -4.79
C ALA A 7 -3.56 -14.74 -6.23
N GLY A 8 -2.32 -14.34 -6.49
CA GLY A 8 -1.71 -14.45 -7.81
C GLY A 8 -2.35 -13.57 -8.90
N PRO A 9 -1.98 -13.75 -10.17
CA PRO A 9 -2.50 -12.96 -11.29
C PRO A 9 -3.96 -13.33 -11.60
N CYS A 10 -4.72 -12.36 -12.13
CA CYS A 10 -6.10 -12.63 -12.53
C CYS A 10 -6.17 -13.39 -13.86
N VAL A 11 -7.10 -14.34 -13.95
CA VAL A 11 -7.30 -15.19 -15.13
C VAL A 11 -8.62 -14.81 -15.81
N PRO A 12 -8.59 -14.40 -17.09
CA PRO A 12 -9.80 -14.12 -17.84
C PRO A 12 -10.76 -15.32 -17.85
N GLY A 13 -12.04 -15.07 -17.59
CA GLY A 13 -13.08 -16.11 -17.50
C GLY A 13 -13.22 -16.77 -16.12
N SER A 14 -12.19 -16.70 -15.26
CA SER A 14 -12.25 -17.20 -13.88
C SER A 14 -12.45 -16.08 -12.86
N HIS A 15 -11.92 -14.88 -13.11
CA HIS A 15 -11.96 -13.77 -12.14
C HIS A 15 -12.66 -12.54 -12.70
N TYR A 16 -13.24 -11.72 -11.82
CA TYR A 16 -13.62 -10.35 -12.17
C TYR A 16 -12.37 -9.52 -12.43
N MET A 17 -12.32 -8.80 -13.55
CA MET A 17 -11.13 -8.04 -13.95
C MET A 17 -11.47 -6.88 -14.88
N LEU A 18 -10.69 -5.81 -14.80
CA LEU A 18 -10.79 -4.66 -15.70
C LEU A 18 -9.79 -4.77 -16.86
N PRO A 19 -10.06 -4.09 -17.99
CA PRO A 19 -9.11 -4.00 -19.09
C PRO A 19 -7.77 -3.37 -18.66
N PRO A 20 -6.62 -3.86 -19.16
CA PRO A 20 -5.31 -3.32 -18.81
C PRO A 20 -4.99 -1.97 -19.48
N GLU A 21 -5.54 -1.71 -20.67
CA GLU A 21 -5.16 -0.56 -21.52
C GLU A 21 -5.38 0.79 -20.85
N PRO A 22 -6.51 1.07 -20.16
CA PRO A 22 -6.72 2.33 -19.45
C PRO A 22 -5.67 2.60 -18.37
N ARG A 23 -5.07 1.54 -17.81
CA ARG A 23 -4.07 1.64 -16.73
C ARG A 23 -2.64 1.85 -17.24
N LEU A 24 -2.40 1.66 -18.54
CA LEU A 24 -1.12 1.92 -19.21
C LEU A 24 -1.33 2.61 -20.58
N PRO A 25 -1.95 3.81 -20.62
CA PRO A 25 -2.40 4.42 -21.87
C PRO A 25 -1.26 4.75 -22.85
N ALA A 26 -0.05 4.99 -22.35
CA ALA A 26 1.12 5.27 -23.17
C ALA A 26 1.82 4.02 -23.73
N ALA A 27 1.60 2.84 -23.15
CA ALA A 27 2.38 1.63 -23.47
C ALA A 27 2.25 1.26 -24.95
N ARG A 28 1.03 1.29 -25.48
CA ARG A 28 0.76 0.99 -26.89
C ARG A 28 1.58 1.85 -27.85
N ARG A 29 1.55 3.18 -27.65
CA ARG A 29 2.30 4.13 -28.47
C ARG A 29 3.81 3.89 -28.41
N LEU A 30 4.35 3.52 -27.24
CA LEU A 30 5.78 3.21 -27.10
C LEU A 30 6.15 1.92 -27.84
N ILE A 31 5.29 0.89 -27.75
CA ILE A 31 5.45 -0.38 -28.48
C ILE A 31 5.40 -0.17 -29.99
N ASP A 32 4.42 0.58 -30.49
CA ASP A 32 4.27 0.87 -31.92
C ASP A 32 5.48 1.68 -32.45
N ARG A 33 6.19 2.42 -31.59
CA ARG A 33 7.44 3.15 -31.90
C ARG A 33 8.71 2.33 -31.67
N SER A 34 8.58 1.04 -31.35
CA SER A 34 9.70 0.15 -31.03
C SER A 34 10.58 0.67 -29.88
N GLN A 35 10.00 1.34 -28.88
CA GLN A 35 10.76 1.93 -27.78
C GLN A 35 10.88 0.97 -26.60
N PHE A 36 12.04 0.97 -25.94
CA PHE A 36 12.21 0.30 -24.66
C PHE A 36 11.74 1.23 -23.54
N PHE A 37 11.00 0.67 -22.58
CA PHE A 37 10.48 1.44 -21.45
C PHE A 37 10.36 0.57 -20.20
N VAL A 38 10.21 1.24 -19.06
CA VAL A 38 10.06 0.58 -17.77
C VAL A 38 8.64 0.79 -17.28
N VAL A 39 8.07 -0.26 -16.71
CA VAL A 39 6.82 -0.21 -15.97
C VAL A 39 7.14 -0.49 -14.51
N HIS A 40 6.84 0.45 -13.63
CA HIS A 40 7.00 0.25 -12.20
C HIS A 40 5.65 0.33 -11.52
N ALA A 41 5.44 -0.50 -10.50
CA ALA A 41 4.24 -0.47 -9.71
C ALA A 41 4.51 -1.09 -8.33
N PRO A 42 3.90 -0.55 -7.27
CA PRO A 42 3.91 -1.20 -5.97
C PRO A 42 3.45 -2.66 -6.02
N ARG A 43 3.81 -3.44 -5.00
CA ARG A 43 3.30 -4.80 -4.81
C ARG A 43 1.76 -4.79 -4.84
N GLN A 44 1.18 -5.85 -5.39
CA GLN A 44 -0.27 -6.08 -5.38
C GLN A 44 -1.11 -5.03 -6.13
N THR A 45 -0.53 -4.37 -7.14
CA THR A 45 -1.23 -3.44 -8.05
C THR A 45 -1.79 -4.12 -9.30
N GLY A 46 -1.68 -5.45 -9.40
CA GLY A 46 -2.10 -6.20 -10.60
C GLY A 46 -1.14 -6.08 -11.78
N LYS A 47 0.13 -5.70 -11.54
CA LYS A 47 1.22 -5.60 -12.51
C LYS A 47 1.27 -6.80 -13.47
N THR A 48 1.42 -8.01 -12.92
CA THR A 48 1.47 -9.24 -13.70
C THR A 48 0.21 -9.48 -14.53
N THR A 49 -0.98 -9.22 -13.96
CA THR A 49 -2.27 -9.30 -14.68
C THR A 49 -2.29 -8.36 -15.88
N VAL A 50 -1.88 -7.10 -15.68
CA VAL A 50 -1.87 -6.07 -16.73
C VAL A 50 -0.92 -6.47 -17.86
N LEU A 51 0.31 -6.89 -17.54
CA LEU A 51 1.30 -7.29 -18.54
C LEU A 51 0.87 -8.54 -19.31
N ALA A 52 0.34 -9.56 -18.61
CA ALA A 52 -0.11 -10.80 -19.23
C ALA A 52 -1.28 -10.55 -20.19
N THR A 53 -2.23 -9.70 -19.79
CA THR A 53 -3.40 -9.35 -20.60
C THR A 53 -2.99 -8.52 -21.82
N LEU A 54 -2.09 -7.53 -21.64
CA LEU A 54 -1.56 -6.74 -22.75
C LEU A 54 -0.77 -7.59 -23.75
N ALA A 55 0.09 -8.50 -23.28
CA ALA A 55 0.82 -9.42 -24.16
C ALA A 55 -0.14 -10.30 -24.99
N ARG A 56 -1.18 -10.85 -24.34
CA ARG A 56 -2.20 -11.65 -25.03
C ARG A 56 -2.96 -10.83 -26.07
N SER A 57 -3.36 -9.60 -25.73
CA SER A 57 -4.06 -8.67 -26.62
C SER A 57 -3.22 -8.38 -27.88
N LEU A 58 -1.94 -7.99 -27.70
CA LEU A 58 -1.02 -7.70 -28.80
C LEU A 58 -0.77 -8.90 -29.73
N THR A 59 -0.68 -10.11 -29.17
CA THR A 59 -0.53 -11.34 -29.96
C THR A 59 -1.81 -11.69 -30.73
N THR A 60 -2.97 -11.52 -30.09
CA THR A 60 -4.29 -11.81 -30.69
C THR A 60 -4.63 -10.85 -31.81
N GLU A 61 -4.23 -9.58 -31.71
CA GLU A 61 -4.34 -8.58 -32.78
C GLU A 61 -3.58 -8.96 -34.06
N GLY A 62 -2.64 -9.91 -33.99
CA GLY A 62 -1.90 -10.41 -35.14
C GLY A 62 -0.73 -9.53 -35.59
N ARG A 63 -0.54 -8.35 -35.00
CA ARG A 63 0.55 -7.42 -35.34
C ARG A 63 1.88 -7.75 -34.66
N TYR A 64 1.84 -8.37 -33.49
CA TYR A 64 3.03 -8.69 -32.70
C TYR A 64 3.07 -10.17 -32.31
N ALA A 65 4.25 -10.63 -31.96
CA ALA A 65 4.43 -11.81 -31.13
C ALA A 65 4.88 -11.32 -29.74
N ALA A 66 3.93 -11.21 -28.82
CA ALA A 66 4.14 -10.62 -27.51
C ALA A 66 4.15 -11.67 -26.40
N LEU A 67 5.09 -11.55 -25.46
CA LEU A 67 5.29 -12.52 -24.39
C LEU A 67 5.60 -11.83 -23.06
N ARG A 68 4.96 -12.31 -21.98
CA ARG A 68 5.37 -12.02 -20.60
C ARG A 68 6.19 -13.18 -20.04
N VAL A 69 7.30 -12.88 -19.40
CA VAL A 69 8.16 -13.83 -18.67
C VAL A 69 8.53 -13.23 -17.31
N SER A 70 8.56 -14.04 -16.26
CA SER A 70 9.10 -13.63 -14.95
C SER A 70 10.58 -13.99 -14.85
N PHE A 71 11.36 -13.13 -14.20
CA PHE A 71 12.79 -13.29 -13.98
C PHE A 71 13.13 -13.78 -12.56
N GLU A 72 12.12 -14.10 -11.73
CA GLU A 72 12.33 -14.60 -10.35
C GLU A 72 13.21 -15.84 -10.28
N THR A 73 13.11 -16.74 -11.27
CA THR A 73 13.94 -17.96 -11.32
C THR A 73 15.44 -17.67 -11.45
N GLY A 74 15.81 -16.47 -11.88
CA GLY A 74 17.21 -16.03 -11.96
C GLY A 74 17.78 -15.52 -10.63
N GLU A 75 16.97 -15.30 -9.58
CA GLU A 75 17.45 -14.74 -8.30
C GLU A 75 18.52 -15.64 -7.65
N VAL A 76 18.36 -16.97 -7.76
CA VAL A 76 19.26 -17.96 -7.17
C VAL A 76 20.69 -17.91 -7.71
N ALA A 77 20.88 -17.31 -8.89
CA ALA A 77 22.20 -17.19 -9.51
C ALA A 77 23.08 -16.13 -8.83
N GLY A 78 22.50 -15.19 -8.08
CA GLY A 78 23.26 -14.11 -7.44
C GLY A 78 24.06 -13.30 -8.46
N ASP A 79 25.39 -13.24 -8.30
CA ASP A 79 26.31 -12.57 -9.22
C ASP A 79 26.82 -13.44 -10.37
N ASP A 80 26.44 -14.72 -10.43
CA ASP A 80 26.76 -15.61 -11.57
C ASP A 80 25.85 -15.27 -12.76
N TYR A 81 26.27 -14.27 -13.53
CA TYR A 81 25.54 -13.79 -14.70
C TYR A 81 25.42 -14.84 -15.82
N GLY A 82 26.33 -15.82 -15.90
CA GLY A 82 26.23 -16.91 -16.85
C GLY A 82 25.08 -17.86 -16.50
N ALA A 83 25.03 -18.30 -15.24
CA ALA A 83 23.92 -19.10 -14.72
C ALA A 83 22.58 -18.34 -14.82
N ALA A 84 22.57 -17.03 -14.53
CA ALA A 84 21.37 -16.20 -14.68
C ALA A 84 20.85 -16.17 -16.13
N GLU A 85 21.75 -15.99 -17.11
CA GLU A 85 21.41 -16.00 -18.53
C GLU A 85 20.76 -17.32 -18.97
N GLU A 86 21.32 -18.46 -18.55
CA GLU A 86 20.78 -19.78 -18.86
C GLU A 86 19.36 -19.97 -18.30
N GLN A 87 19.13 -19.56 -17.04
CA GLN A 87 17.80 -19.61 -16.41
C GLN A 87 16.78 -18.72 -17.13
N ILE A 88 17.18 -17.53 -17.56
CA ILE A 88 16.33 -16.61 -18.31
C ILE A 88 15.97 -17.19 -19.68
N LEU A 89 16.95 -17.76 -20.39
CA LEU A 89 16.71 -18.38 -21.71
C LEU A 89 15.80 -19.61 -21.60
N PHE A 90 15.93 -20.39 -20.53
CA PHE A 90 15.01 -21.46 -20.21
C PHE A 90 13.59 -20.91 -19.94
N ALA A 91 13.46 -19.91 -19.07
CA ALA A 91 12.18 -19.29 -18.73
C ALA A 91 11.47 -18.67 -19.94
N LEU A 92 12.20 -18.01 -20.85
CA LEU A 92 11.67 -17.45 -22.09
C LEU A 92 11.06 -18.52 -22.99
N ARG A 93 11.74 -19.67 -23.17
CA ARG A 93 11.21 -20.80 -23.94
C ARG A 93 9.94 -21.35 -23.30
N GLN A 94 9.98 -21.63 -22.00
CA GLN A 94 8.81 -22.19 -21.30
C GLN A 94 7.62 -21.24 -21.36
N ALA A 95 7.84 -19.94 -21.14
CA ALA A 95 6.80 -18.94 -21.24
C ALA A 95 6.21 -18.86 -22.66
N ALA A 96 7.04 -18.93 -23.72
CA ALA A 96 6.58 -18.92 -25.11
C ALA A 96 5.67 -20.12 -25.42
N LEU A 97 6.03 -21.31 -24.93
CA LEU A 97 5.23 -22.53 -25.09
C LEU A 97 3.92 -22.45 -24.32
N VAL A 98 3.95 -22.06 -23.04
CA VAL A 98 2.75 -21.93 -22.20
C VAL A 98 1.81 -20.85 -22.71
N ALA A 99 2.34 -19.77 -23.26
CA ALA A 99 1.53 -18.72 -23.88
C ALA A 99 0.88 -19.14 -25.21
N GLY A 100 1.28 -20.29 -25.78
CA GLY A 100 0.78 -20.78 -27.05
C GLY A 100 1.14 -19.88 -28.23
N LEU A 101 2.37 -19.34 -28.25
CA LEU A 101 2.84 -18.60 -29.43
C LEU A 101 2.84 -19.53 -30.67
N PRO A 102 2.47 -19.03 -31.86
CA PRO A 102 2.52 -19.83 -33.08
C PRO A 102 3.93 -20.39 -33.32
N ASP A 103 4.05 -21.59 -33.90
CA ASP A 103 5.34 -22.26 -34.12
C ASP A 103 6.38 -21.41 -34.87
N ALA A 104 5.91 -20.60 -35.82
CA ALA A 104 6.75 -19.67 -36.57
C ALA A 104 7.32 -18.54 -35.69
N ALA A 105 6.62 -18.18 -34.61
CA ALA A 105 7.00 -17.16 -33.64
C ALA A 105 7.66 -17.73 -32.37
N LEU A 106 7.85 -19.05 -32.25
CA LEU A 106 8.59 -19.66 -31.15
C LEU A 106 10.11 -19.40 -31.27
N PRO A 107 10.84 -19.37 -30.14
CA PRO A 107 12.28 -19.22 -30.16
C PRO A 107 13.01 -20.38 -30.87
N PRO A 108 14.21 -20.15 -31.43
CA PRO A 108 15.09 -21.19 -31.99
C PRO A 108 15.29 -22.35 -31.01
N ASP A 109 15.22 -23.60 -31.45
CA ASP A 109 15.50 -24.78 -30.61
C ASP A 109 16.59 -25.66 -31.26
N PRO A 110 17.79 -25.80 -30.67
CA PRO A 110 18.25 -25.15 -29.44
C PRO A 110 18.49 -23.64 -29.64
N TRP A 111 18.72 -22.93 -28.53
CA TRP A 111 19.25 -21.56 -28.58
C TRP A 111 20.66 -21.57 -29.21
N PRO A 112 21.07 -20.52 -29.94
CA PRO A 112 22.43 -20.41 -30.45
C PRO A 112 23.44 -20.33 -29.30
N THR A 113 24.56 -21.04 -29.44
CA THR A 113 25.65 -21.01 -28.45
C THR A 113 26.36 -19.66 -28.48
N ALA A 114 26.62 -19.10 -27.30
CA ALA A 114 27.37 -17.87 -27.10
C ALA A 114 28.09 -17.91 -25.75
N PRO A 115 29.19 -17.16 -25.57
CA PRO A 115 29.85 -17.03 -24.27
C PRO A 115 28.92 -16.34 -23.24
N ALA A 116 29.14 -16.61 -21.95
CA ALA A 116 28.48 -15.89 -20.86
C ALA A 116 28.69 -14.38 -20.99
N GLY A 117 27.64 -13.59 -20.72
CA GLY A 117 27.63 -12.15 -20.97
C GLY A 117 27.16 -11.76 -22.38
N SER A 118 26.88 -12.75 -23.24
CA SER A 118 26.38 -12.52 -24.61
C SER A 118 25.26 -13.50 -25.02
N GLN A 119 24.85 -14.40 -24.13
CA GLN A 119 23.86 -15.43 -24.45
C GLN A 119 22.50 -14.82 -24.74
N LEU A 120 22.04 -13.88 -23.91
CA LEU A 120 20.73 -13.24 -24.06
C LEU A 120 20.69 -12.40 -25.34
N LEU A 121 21.72 -11.60 -25.62
CA LEU A 121 21.82 -10.80 -26.84
C LEU A 121 21.70 -11.69 -28.08
N THR A 122 22.49 -12.77 -28.15
CA THR A 122 22.54 -13.68 -29.30
C THR A 122 21.21 -14.41 -29.48
N ALA A 123 20.63 -14.93 -28.40
CA ALA A 123 19.36 -15.63 -28.40
C ALA A 123 18.19 -14.74 -28.85
N LEU A 124 18.06 -13.52 -28.28
CA LEU A 124 16.98 -12.60 -28.64
C LEU A 124 17.10 -12.09 -30.08
N SER A 125 18.32 -11.90 -30.59
CA SER A 125 18.56 -11.53 -31.98
C SER A 125 18.12 -12.66 -32.93
N ALA A 126 18.50 -13.91 -32.64
CA ALA A 126 18.10 -15.07 -33.43
C ALA A 126 16.58 -15.30 -33.39
N TRP A 127 15.93 -15.07 -32.25
CA TRP A 127 14.48 -15.15 -32.16
C TRP A 127 13.79 -14.06 -32.97
N ALA A 128 14.26 -12.81 -32.87
CA ALA A 128 13.71 -11.71 -33.65
C ALA A 128 13.87 -11.93 -35.17
N GLN A 129 14.96 -12.56 -35.60
CA GLN A 129 15.19 -12.92 -36.99
C GLN A 129 14.26 -14.04 -37.49
N ARG A 130 13.96 -15.02 -36.63
CA ARG A 130 13.07 -16.15 -36.96
C ARG A 130 11.59 -15.72 -36.98
N SER A 131 11.18 -14.88 -36.05
CA SER A 131 9.77 -14.55 -35.85
C SER A 131 9.20 -13.77 -37.06
N PRO A 132 8.06 -14.19 -37.63
CA PRO A 132 7.42 -13.47 -38.73
C PRO A 132 6.79 -12.14 -38.29
N ARG A 133 6.69 -11.92 -36.97
CA ARG A 133 6.10 -10.72 -36.37
C ARG A 133 7.12 -10.05 -35.43
N PRO A 134 7.09 -8.72 -35.30
CA PRO A 134 7.95 -8.03 -34.34
C PRO A 134 7.70 -8.55 -32.92
N LEU A 135 8.78 -8.86 -32.21
CA LEU A 135 8.71 -9.37 -30.83
C LEU A 135 8.48 -8.22 -29.84
N VAL A 136 7.56 -8.42 -28.90
CA VAL A 136 7.33 -7.53 -27.76
C VAL A 136 7.48 -8.32 -26.48
N LEU A 137 8.50 -8.03 -25.69
CA LEU A 137 8.82 -8.83 -24.50
C LEU A 137 8.56 -8.02 -23.22
N PHE A 138 7.75 -8.58 -22.32
CA PHE A 138 7.49 -8.04 -20.99
C PHE A 138 8.27 -8.86 -19.96
N PHE A 139 9.35 -8.28 -19.45
CA PHE A 139 10.23 -8.87 -18.44
C PHE A 139 9.71 -8.45 -17.06
N ASP A 140 8.94 -9.33 -16.46
CA ASP A 140 8.37 -9.16 -15.12
C ASP A 140 9.40 -9.54 -14.05
N GLU A 141 9.33 -8.86 -12.91
CA GLU A 141 10.23 -9.04 -11.76
C GLU A 141 11.72 -9.00 -12.11
N ILE A 142 12.12 -8.10 -13.01
CA ILE A 142 13.54 -7.90 -13.35
C ILE A 142 14.39 -7.48 -12.14
N ASP A 143 13.75 -6.91 -11.11
CA ASP A 143 14.34 -6.56 -9.82
C ASP A 143 14.64 -7.76 -8.90
N ALA A 144 14.24 -8.97 -9.29
CA ALA A 144 14.73 -10.21 -8.67
C ALA A 144 16.22 -10.43 -8.96
N LEU A 145 16.71 -10.01 -10.14
CA LEU A 145 18.14 -10.00 -10.45
C LEU A 145 18.85 -8.88 -9.70
N ARG A 146 20.07 -9.14 -9.23
CA ARG A 146 20.91 -8.17 -8.52
C ARG A 146 22.35 -8.21 -9.02
N GLY A 147 23.13 -7.20 -8.62
CA GLY A 147 24.57 -7.16 -8.85
C GLY A 147 24.97 -7.33 -10.32
N GLU A 148 25.91 -8.23 -10.60
CA GLU A 148 26.46 -8.43 -11.94
C GLU A 148 25.46 -9.12 -12.89
N SER A 149 24.55 -9.96 -12.39
CA SER A 149 23.51 -10.61 -13.21
C SER A 149 22.55 -9.59 -13.82
N LEU A 150 22.03 -8.67 -13.01
CA LEU A 150 21.19 -7.58 -13.51
C LEU A 150 21.97 -6.69 -14.49
N ARG A 151 23.22 -6.35 -14.15
CA ARG A 151 24.07 -5.51 -14.99
C ARG A 151 24.34 -6.13 -16.36
N SER A 152 24.60 -7.44 -16.42
CA SER A 152 24.82 -8.18 -17.67
C SER A 152 23.58 -8.10 -18.57
N VAL A 153 22.41 -8.42 -18.03
CA VAL A 153 21.13 -8.39 -18.77
C VAL A 153 20.86 -7.00 -19.34
N LEU A 154 20.99 -5.94 -18.53
CA LEU A 154 20.70 -4.57 -18.97
C LEU A 154 21.66 -4.10 -20.08
N ARG A 155 22.95 -4.48 -20.01
CA ARG A 155 23.94 -4.16 -21.06
C ARG A 155 23.61 -4.86 -22.37
N GLN A 156 23.31 -6.15 -22.34
CA GLN A 156 22.96 -6.90 -23.53
C GLN A 156 21.69 -6.35 -24.21
N LEU A 157 20.68 -5.97 -23.44
CA LEU A 157 19.48 -5.32 -23.99
C LEU A 157 19.77 -3.97 -24.62
N ARG A 158 20.63 -3.17 -23.99
CA ARG A 158 21.05 -1.88 -24.52
C ARG A 158 21.77 -2.06 -25.85
N ASP A 159 22.74 -2.97 -25.89
CA ASP A 159 23.60 -3.18 -27.06
C ASP A 159 22.76 -3.69 -28.25
N GLY A 160 21.80 -4.60 -28.01
CA GLY A 160 20.83 -5.03 -29.03
C GLY A 160 19.90 -3.91 -29.52
N TYR A 161 19.43 -3.04 -28.62
CA TYR A 161 18.62 -1.87 -28.99
C TYR A 161 19.40 -0.90 -29.89
N THR A 162 20.66 -0.60 -29.55
CA THR A 162 21.50 0.34 -30.32
C THR A 162 21.97 -0.22 -31.65
N SER A 163 21.93 -1.55 -31.84
CA SER A 163 22.35 -2.22 -33.07
C SER A 163 21.27 -2.25 -34.16
N ARG A 164 20.07 -1.71 -33.88
CA ARG A 164 18.99 -1.64 -34.86
C ARG A 164 19.40 -0.78 -36.07
N PRO A 165 19.03 -1.17 -37.30
CA PRO A 165 17.94 -2.08 -37.66
C PRO A 165 18.28 -3.58 -37.72
N ALA A 166 19.42 -4.03 -37.18
CA ALA A 166 19.68 -5.47 -37.02
C ALA A 166 18.53 -6.18 -36.25
N PRO A 167 18.22 -7.45 -36.57
CA PRO A 167 17.13 -8.18 -35.91
C PRO A 167 17.31 -8.22 -34.40
N PHE A 168 16.36 -7.62 -33.68
CA PHE A 168 16.27 -7.62 -32.22
C PHE A 168 14.81 -7.38 -31.82
N PRO A 169 14.35 -7.74 -30.60
CA PRO A 169 12.97 -7.49 -30.19
C PRO A 169 12.58 -6.03 -30.41
N ALA A 170 11.40 -5.79 -30.99
CA ALA A 170 10.94 -4.43 -31.33
C ALA A 170 10.70 -3.59 -30.07
N SER A 171 10.16 -4.19 -29.02
CA SER A 171 9.98 -3.53 -27.73
C SER A 171 10.29 -4.50 -26.59
N VAL A 172 10.99 -4.00 -25.57
CA VAL A 172 11.23 -4.68 -24.31
C VAL A 172 10.74 -3.78 -23.19
N VAL A 173 9.91 -4.35 -22.34
CA VAL A 173 9.30 -3.69 -21.20
C VAL A 173 9.87 -4.32 -19.94
N LEU A 174 10.66 -3.55 -19.21
CA LEU A 174 11.22 -3.99 -17.93
C LEU A 174 10.23 -3.65 -16.82
N CYS A 175 9.88 -4.63 -15.99
CA CYS A 175 8.86 -4.45 -14.98
C CYS A 175 9.30 -4.93 -13.60
N GLY A 176 9.12 -4.09 -12.58
CA GLY A 176 9.60 -4.34 -11.22
C GLY A 176 8.99 -3.38 -10.19
N LEU A 177 9.44 -3.47 -8.95
CA LEU A 177 8.98 -2.59 -7.85
C LEU A 177 9.62 -1.20 -7.87
N ARG A 178 10.73 -1.04 -8.57
CA ARG A 178 11.59 0.15 -8.49
C ARG A 178 11.56 0.96 -9.78
N ASP A 179 11.68 2.29 -9.66
CA ASP A 179 12.14 3.10 -10.81
C ASP A 179 13.62 2.83 -11.10
N VAL A 180 14.04 3.11 -12.33
CA VAL A 180 15.39 2.83 -12.86
C VAL A 180 16.49 3.54 -12.08
N ARG A 181 16.16 4.63 -11.38
CA ARG A 181 17.10 5.31 -10.49
C ARG A 181 17.65 4.37 -9.41
N ASP A 182 16.86 3.38 -8.98
CA ASP A 182 17.30 2.38 -8.00
C ASP A 182 18.03 1.19 -8.62
N TYR A 183 17.95 0.97 -9.95
CA TYR A 183 18.83 -0.02 -10.60
C TYR A 183 20.30 0.37 -10.49
N LYS A 184 20.60 1.68 -10.35
CA LYS A 184 21.94 2.19 -10.02
C LYS A 184 22.45 1.60 -8.70
N ALA A 185 21.64 1.64 -7.65
CA ALA A 185 21.98 1.09 -6.34
C ALA A 185 21.97 -0.45 -6.36
N ALA A 186 21.02 -1.07 -7.06
CA ALA A 186 20.90 -2.52 -7.17
C ALA A 186 22.05 -3.19 -7.97
N SER A 187 22.66 -2.46 -8.91
CA SER A 187 23.83 -2.91 -9.68
C SER A 187 25.17 -2.50 -9.04
N GLY A 188 25.19 -2.21 -7.73
CA GLY A 188 26.42 -1.90 -6.98
C GLY A 188 26.99 -0.48 -7.17
N GLY A 189 26.22 0.45 -7.75
CA GLY A 189 26.61 1.85 -7.83
C GLY A 189 26.39 2.59 -6.51
N ASP A 190 27.33 3.45 -6.12
CA ASP A 190 27.19 4.33 -4.96
C ASP A 190 25.96 5.25 -5.14
N PRO A 191 24.93 5.17 -4.25
CA PRO A 191 23.74 5.99 -4.35
C PRO A 191 24.07 7.48 -4.36
N GLY A 192 25.07 7.91 -3.58
CA GLY A 192 25.43 9.32 -3.36
C GLY A 192 26.31 9.96 -4.43
N ARG A 193 26.87 9.20 -5.37
CA ARG A 193 27.70 9.76 -6.46
C ARG A 193 26.84 10.16 -7.66
N LEU A 194 26.58 11.47 -7.81
CA LEU A 194 26.11 12.07 -9.06
C LEU A 194 27.17 11.85 -10.16
N GLY A 195 26.97 10.89 -11.08
CA GLY A 195 27.85 10.78 -12.26
C GLY A 195 27.94 9.45 -13.01
N THR A 196 27.53 8.30 -12.46
CA THR A 196 27.57 7.03 -13.22
C THR A 196 26.22 6.77 -13.92
N ALA A 197 26.21 6.78 -15.25
CA ALA A 197 25.00 6.58 -16.06
C ALA A 197 24.43 5.16 -15.86
N SER A 198 23.10 5.04 -15.79
CA SER A 198 22.41 3.73 -15.74
C SER A 198 22.85 2.87 -16.93
N PRO A 199 23.13 1.56 -16.74
CA PRO A 199 23.45 0.66 -17.85
C PRO A 199 22.31 0.54 -18.87
N PHE A 200 21.10 1.02 -18.55
CA PHE A 200 19.92 1.02 -19.41
C PHE A 200 19.51 2.44 -19.87
N ASN A 201 20.46 3.25 -20.34
CA ASN A 201 20.22 4.63 -20.81
C ASN A 201 19.52 4.72 -22.20
N VAL A 202 18.85 3.66 -22.65
CA VAL A 202 18.05 3.61 -23.90
C VAL A 202 16.53 3.68 -23.64
N LYS A 203 16.13 3.78 -22.36
CA LYS A 203 14.74 3.96 -21.93
C LYS A 203 14.21 5.32 -22.37
N VAL A 204 12.99 5.32 -22.92
CA VAL A 204 12.29 6.56 -23.30
C VAL A 204 11.25 7.01 -22.26
N ALA A 205 10.71 6.10 -21.44
CA ALA A 205 9.70 6.42 -20.43
C ALA A 205 9.71 5.48 -19.21
N SER A 206 9.32 5.99 -18.04
CA SER A 206 8.89 5.21 -16.87
C SER A 206 7.38 5.34 -16.76
N LEU A 207 6.66 4.24 -16.90
CA LEU A 207 5.21 4.21 -16.73
C LEU A 207 4.89 3.63 -15.35
N ARG A 208 4.00 4.29 -14.61
CA ARG A 208 3.44 3.74 -13.38
C ARG A 208 2.10 3.09 -13.68
N ILE A 209 1.89 1.87 -13.19
CA ILE A 209 0.52 1.30 -13.15
C ILE A 209 -0.23 2.00 -12.02
N GLY A 210 -1.27 2.74 -12.38
CA GLY A 210 -2.11 3.47 -11.41
C GLY A 210 -3.09 2.55 -10.67
N ASP A 211 -3.57 3.01 -9.53
CA ASP A 211 -4.67 2.40 -8.80
C ASP A 211 -5.99 2.58 -9.57
N PHE A 212 -7.04 1.85 -9.19
CA PHE A 212 -8.37 2.00 -9.77
C PHE A 212 -8.98 3.36 -9.40
N THR A 213 -9.72 3.94 -10.33
CA THR A 213 -10.60 5.09 -10.07
C THR A 213 -11.90 4.63 -9.40
N ALA A 214 -12.71 5.56 -8.90
CA ALA A 214 -14.03 5.22 -8.36
C ALA A 214 -14.93 4.55 -9.42
N SER A 215 -14.84 4.98 -10.69
CA SER A 215 -15.55 4.34 -11.80
C SER A 215 -15.03 2.94 -12.08
N ASP A 216 -13.71 2.71 -12.01
CA ASP A 216 -13.12 1.38 -12.18
C ASP A 216 -13.61 0.41 -11.09
N VAL A 217 -13.68 0.85 -9.83
CA VAL A 217 -14.23 0.04 -8.73
C VAL A 217 -15.70 -0.30 -8.96
N ALA A 218 -16.49 0.68 -9.38
CA ALA A 218 -17.90 0.47 -9.70
C ALA A 218 -18.08 -0.51 -10.87
N GLU A 219 -17.29 -0.36 -11.94
CA GLU A 219 -17.31 -1.27 -13.08
C GLU A 219 -16.94 -2.69 -12.65
N LEU A 220 -15.85 -2.86 -11.87
CA LEU A 220 -15.40 -4.17 -11.40
C LEU A 220 -16.48 -4.86 -10.56
N TYR A 221 -17.11 -4.15 -9.62
CA TYR A 221 -18.15 -4.74 -8.77
C TYR A 221 -19.44 -5.00 -9.55
N SER A 222 -19.75 -4.20 -10.56
CA SER A 222 -20.92 -4.43 -11.44
C SER A 222 -20.84 -5.75 -12.20
N GLN A 223 -19.63 -6.26 -12.47
CA GLN A 223 -19.47 -7.58 -13.10
C GLN A 223 -20.03 -8.70 -12.21
N HIS A 224 -19.83 -8.60 -10.90
CA HIS A 224 -20.43 -9.52 -9.93
C HIS A 224 -21.94 -9.36 -9.90
N THR A 225 -22.45 -8.13 -9.74
CA THR A 225 -23.89 -7.86 -9.71
C THR A 225 -24.60 -8.39 -10.97
N THR A 226 -23.98 -8.24 -12.15
CA THR A 226 -24.52 -8.76 -13.41
C THR A 226 -24.59 -10.29 -13.44
N GLU A 227 -23.61 -10.97 -12.84
CA GLU A 227 -23.52 -12.43 -12.85
C GLU A 227 -24.37 -13.10 -11.76
N THR A 228 -24.53 -12.45 -10.60
CA THR A 228 -25.15 -13.04 -9.40
C THR A 228 -26.51 -12.44 -9.05
N GLY A 229 -26.83 -11.25 -9.56
CA GLY A 229 -27.97 -10.44 -9.12
C GLY A 229 -27.77 -9.76 -7.75
N GLN A 230 -26.65 -9.98 -7.06
CA GLN A 230 -26.34 -9.34 -5.79
C GLN A 230 -25.84 -7.91 -6.01
N GLU A 231 -26.66 -6.92 -5.67
CA GLU A 231 -26.33 -5.51 -5.84
C GLU A 231 -25.41 -4.98 -4.74
N PHE A 232 -24.47 -4.11 -5.11
CA PHE A 232 -23.78 -3.22 -4.18
C PHE A 232 -24.51 -1.87 -4.14
N SER A 233 -24.81 -1.36 -2.94
CA SER A 233 -25.36 -0.01 -2.81
C SER A 233 -24.33 1.07 -3.18
N GLU A 234 -24.80 2.25 -3.58
CA GLU A 234 -23.91 3.39 -3.88
C GLU A 234 -23.03 3.74 -2.68
N ALA A 235 -23.59 3.67 -1.46
CA ALA A 235 -22.84 3.87 -0.24
C ALA A 235 -21.75 2.81 -0.02
N ALA A 236 -22.01 1.55 -0.39
CA ALA A 236 -21.01 0.47 -0.32
C ALA A 236 -19.86 0.71 -1.31
N LEU A 237 -20.17 1.12 -2.55
CA LEU A 237 -19.16 1.45 -3.56
C LEU A 237 -18.29 2.64 -3.13
N ALA A 238 -18.93 3.72 -2.64
CA ALA A 238 -18.23 4.88 -2.13
C ALA A 238 -17.30 4.52 -0.96
N ARG A 239 -17.80 3.71 -0.02
CA ARG A 239 -17.03 3.25 1.15
C ARG A 239 -15.87 2.33 0.77
N ALA A 240 -16.06 1.43 -0.19
CA ALA A 240 -15.01 0.58 -0.70
C ALA A 240 -13.90 1.40 -1.38
N PHE A 241 -14.26 2.39 -2.20
CA PHE A 241 -13.28 3.28 -2.80
C PHE A 241 -12.56 4.14 -1.75
N GLU A 242 -13.28 4.70 -0.78
CA GLU A 242 -12.73 5.48 0.33
C GLU A 242 -11.63 4.71 1.07
N TYR A 243 -11.92 3.46 1.49
CA TYR A 243 -10.97 2.66 2.27
C TYR A 243 -9.77 2.15 1.50
N THR A 244 -9.94 1.87 0.22
CA THR A 244 -8.89 1.28 -0.61
C THR A 244 -8.09 2.32 -1.37
N ALA A 245 -8.64 3.53 -1.57
CA ALA A 245 -8.20 4.50 -2.55
C ALA A 245 -7.97 3.89 -3.95
N GLY A 246 -8.73 2.83 -4.28
CA GLY A 246 -8.60 2.11 -5.53
C GLY A 246 -7.45 1.09 -5.61
N GLN A 247 -6.72 0.84 -4.51
CA GLN A 247 -5.63 -0.13 -4.51
C GLN A 247 -6.17 -1.52 -4.95
N PRO A 248 -5.68 -2.11 -6.06
CA PRO A 248 -6.37 -3.22 -6.72
C PRO A 248 -6.60 -4.47 -5.87
N TRP A 249 -5.63 -4.84 -5.04
CA TRP A 249 -5.75 -6.02 -4.17
C TRP A 249 -6.73 -5.77 -3.03
N LEU A 250 -6.70 -4.59 -2.40
CA LEU A 250 -7.63 -4.19 -1.35
C LEU A 250 -9.06 -4.11 -1.89
N VAL A 251 -9.25 -3.60 -3.10
CA VAL A 251 -10.57 -3.57 -3.77
C VAL A 251 -11.11 -4.98 -3.96
N ASN A 252 -10.30 -5.93 -4.44
CA ASN A 252 -10.72 -7.32 -4.59
C ASN A 252 -10.92 -8.01 -3.23
N ALA A 253 -10.04 -7.76 -2.26
CA ALA A 253 -10.09 -8.39 -0.94
C ALA A 253 -11.31 -7.95 -0.13
N LEU A 254 -11.68 -6.67 -0.18
CA LEU A 254 -12.92 -6.21 0.44
C LEU A 254 -14.14 -6.86 -0.21
N ALA A 255 -14.20 -6.90 -1.54
CA ALA A 255 -15.33 -7.51 -2.25
C ALA A 255 -15.47 -9.00 -1.93
N ALA A 256 -14.36 -9.74 -2.00
CA ALA A 256 -14.31 -11.17 -1.66
C ALA A 256 -14.78 -11.42 -0.21
N GLU A 257 -14.23 -10.69 0.77
CA GLU A 257 -14.63 -10.84 2.17
C GLU A 257 -16.13 -10.56 2.37
N VAL A 258 -16.68 -9.56 1.68
CA VAL A 258 -18.11 -9.26 1.74
C VAL A 258 -18.96 -10.40 1.18
N VAL A 259 -18.72 -10.78 -0.07
CA VAL A 259 -19.64 -11.69 -0.79
C VAL A 259 -19.44 -13.16 -0.41
N ASP A 260 -18.24 -13.54 0.03
CA ASP A 260 -17.93 -14.92 0.39
C ASP A 260 -18.17 -15.20 1.89
N ASN A 261 -17.98 -14.20 2.77
CA ASN A 261 -17.90 -14.43 4.22
C ASN A 261 -18.87 -13.60 5.09
N LEU A 262 -19.56 -12.60 4.54
CA LEU A 262 -20.43 -11.70 5.31
C LEU A 262 -21.89 -11.75 4.89
N VAL A 263 -22.17 -11.70 3.58
CA VAL A 263 -23.54 -11.60 3.07
C VAL A 263 -23.71 -12.42 1.81
N ALA A 264 -24.67 -13.35 1.83
CA ALA A 264 -24.94 -14.23 0.71
C ALA A 264 -25.88 -13.55 -0.32
N ALA A 265 -25.66 -13.83 -1.60
CA ALA A 265 -26.59 -13.44 -2.65
C ALA A 265 -27.98 -14.07 -2.41
N PRO A 266 -29.10 -13.36 -2.71
CA PRO A 266 -29.20 -12.07 -3.39
C PRO A 266 -29.27 -10.85 -2.45
N GLU A 267 -28.94 -10.99 -1.16
CA GLU A 267 -29.03 -9.87 -0.22
C GLU A 267 -28.07 -8.74 -0.61
N ARG A 268 -28.60 -7.51 -0.66
CA ARG A 268 -27.87 -6.32 -1.10
C ARG A 268 -26.70 -5.99 -0.18
N VAL A 269 -25.53 -5.74 -0.77
CA VAL A 269 -24.35 -5.29 -0.04
C VAL A 269 -24.50 -3.82 0.37
N THR A 270 -24.29 -3.54 1.66
CA THR A 270 -24.37 -2.19 2.25
C THR A 270 -22.99 -1.67 2.66
N ALA A 271 -22.90 -0.38 2.98
CA ALA A 271 -21.67 0.21 3.53
C ALA A 271 -21.26 -0.43 4.87
N GLU A 272 -22.20 -0.93 5.67
CA GLU A 272 -21.90 -1.63 6.93
C GLU A 272 -21.19 -2.97 6.68
N HIS A 273 -21.56 -3.69 5.62
CA HIS A 273 -20.85 -4.91 5.23
C HIS A 273 -19.40 -4.60 4.84
N VAL A 274 -19.15 -3.46 4.17
CA VAL A 274 -17.81 -3.02 3.81
C VAL A 274 -17.00 -2.60 5.04
N ASP A 275 -17.62 -1.90 5.99
CA ASP A 275 -16.99 -1.53 7.28
C ASP A 275 -16.52 -2.78 8.04
N LEU A 276 -17.37 -3.81 8.11
CA LEU A 276 -17.06 -5.07 8.76
C LEU A 276 -15.97 -5.88 8.02
N ALA A 277 -16.03 -5.93 6.68
CA ALA A 277 -15.01 -6.58 5.86
C ALA A 277 -13.63 -5.95 6.05
N LYS A 278 -13.57 -4.61 6.10
CA LYS A 278 -12.34 -3.87 6.36
C LYS A 278 -11.71 -4.26 7.71
N GLU A 279 -12.51 -4.32 8.79
CA GLU A 279 -11.99 -4.72 10.10
C GLU A 279 -11.48 -6.17 10.10
N ARG A 280 -12.24 -7.10 9.49
CA ARG A 280 -11.79 -8.50 9.36
C ARG A 280 -10.48 -8.61 8.57
N LEU A 281 -10.35 -7.89 7.46
CA LEU A 281 -9.15 -7.90 6.63
C LEU A 281 -7.91 -7.42 7.42
N ILE A 282 -8.07 -6.37 8.22
CA ILE A 282 -6.99 -5.82 9.06
C ILE A 282 -6.60 -6.79 10.16
N LEU A 283 -7.57 -7.41 10.84
CA LEU A 283 -7.32 -8.37 11.92
C LEU A 283 -6.72 -9.68 11.42
N ALA A 284 -7.12 -10.15 10.24
CA ALA A 284 -6.61 -11.38 9.63
C ALA A 284 -5.13 -11.31 9.25
N ARG A 285 -4.49 -10.12 9.31
CA ARG A 285 -3.09 -9.88 8.93
C ARG A 285 -2.73 -10.58 7.62
N ALA A 286 -3.48 -10.26 6.57
CA ALA A 286 -3.20 -10.83 5.25
C ALA A 286 -1.72 -10.65 4.88
N THR A 287 -1.11 -11.66 4.26
CA THR A 287 0.34 -11.75 4.00
C THR A 287 0.94 -10.51 3.30
N HIS A 288 0.17 -9.82 2.48
CA HIS A 288 0.57 -8.55 1.87
C HIS A 288 0.84 -7.46 2.92
N LEU A 289 -0.01 -7.36 3.94
CA LEU A 289 0.14 -6.40 5.04
C LEU A 289 1.41 -6.70 5.85
N ASP A 290 1.69 -7.97 6.15
CA ASP A 290 2.91 -8.37 6.87
C ASP A 290 4.20 -7.97 6.12
N SER A 291 4.19 -8.04 4.79
CA SER A 291 5.34 -7.61 3.98
C SER A 291 5.61 -6.10 4.08
N LEU A 292 4.57 -5.29 4.31
CA LEU A 292 4.68 -3.85 4.54
C LEU A 292 5.16 -3.56 5.97
N VAL A 293 4.72 -4.36 6.95
CA VAL A 293 5.14 -4.26 8.35
C VAL A 293 6.65 -4.41 8.51
N ALA A 294 7.25 -5.38 7.82
CA ALA A 294 8.70 -5.60 7.90
C ALA A 294 9.51 -4.35 7.50
N ARG A 295 8.96 -3.51 6.61
CA ARG A 295 9.62 -2.28 6.13
C ARG A 295 9.53 -1.13 7.13
N LEU A 296 8.58 -1.13 8.06
CA LEU A 296 8.40 -0.05 9.04
C LEU A 296 9.60 0.10 10.00
N GLN A 297 10.45 -0.92 10.11
CA GLN A 297 11.67 -0.86 10.92
C GLN A 297 12.86 -0.22 10.20
N GLU A 298 12.77 0.00 8.88
CA GLU A 298 13.86 0.62 8.13
C GLU A 298 14.02 2.09 8.53
N PRO A 299 15.26 2.56 8.83
CA PRO A 299 15.48 3.95 9.25
C PRO A 299 14.93 4.98 8.26
N ARG A 300 15.04 4.70 6.95
CA ARG A 300 14.51 5.55 5.89
C ARG A 300 12.98 5.63 5.83
N VAL A 301 12.31 4.52 6.17
CA VAL A 301 10.84 4.48 6.25
C VAL A 301 10.37 5.24 7.48
N ARG A 302 11.01 5.00 8.63
CA ARG A 302 10.72 5.69 9.88
C ARG A 302 10.80 7.21 9.75
N ARG A 303 11.85 7.73 9.10
CA ARG A 303 12.05 9.18 8.86
C ARG A 303 10.86 9.87 8.20
N VAL A 304 10.06 9.13 7.45
CA VAL A 304 8.87 9.65 6.76
C VAL A 304 7.59 9.30 7.51
N VAL A 305 7.45 8.07 8.00
CA VAL A 305 6.22 7.58 8.65
C VAL A 305 6.02 8.20 10.04
N GLU A 306 7.07 8.40 10.82
CA GLU A 306 6.99 8.97 12.18
C GLU A 306 6.40 10.40 12.17
N PRO A 307 6.89 11.34 11.33
CA PRO A 307 6.27 12.67 11.20
C PRO A 307 4.84 12.63 10.65
N LEU A 308 4.52 11.70 9.73
CA LEU A 308 3.16 11.55 9.19
C LEU A 308 2.15 11.16 10.27
N ILE A 309 2.52 10.23 11.15
CA ILE A 309 1.68 9.84 12.30
C ILE A 309 1.56 11.02 13.28
N ALA A 310 2.63 11.79 13.46
CA ALA A 310 2.62 12.99 14.32
C ALA A 310 1.73 14.13 13.76
N GLY A 311 1.25 14.02 12.51
CA GLY A 311 0.51 15.10 11.84
C GLY A 311 1.40 16.29 11.46
N GLU A 312 2.71 16.09 11.38
CA GLU A 312 3.68 17.12 11.01
C GLU A 312 3.78 17.24 9.49
N LEU A 313 4.10 18.44 8.99
CA LEU A 313 4.44 18.62 7.58
C LEU A 313 5.79 17.95 7.34
N VAL A 314 5.79 16.97 6.44
CA VAL A 314 7.03 16.38 5.93
C VAL A 314 7.67 17.40 4.98
N GLN A 315 8.45 18.34 5.54
CA GLN A 315 9.34 19.20 4.76
C GLN A 315 10.59 18.40 4.38
N LEU A 316 10.45 17.56 3.38
CA LEU A 316 11.58 16.91 2.74
C LEU A 316 11.79 17.54 1.38
N ASP A 317 13.06 17.70 1.00
CA ASP A 317 13.43 18.24 -0.31
C ASP A 317 12.73 17.44 -1.41
N ALA A 318 12.34 18.09 -2.51
CA ALA A 318 11.65 17.44 -3.63
C ALA A 318 12.47 16.30 -4.30
N TYR A 319 13.74 16.16 -3.90
CA TYR A 319 14.68 15.12 -4.30
C TYR A 319 14.94 14.06 -3.21
N ASP A 320 14.11 13.99 -2.17
CA ASP A 320 14.31 13.00 -1.11
C ASP A 320 13.97 11.58 -1.63
N ASP A 321 15.03 10.78 -1.77
CA ASP A 321 14.97 9.37 -2.19
C ASP A 321 14.05 8.53 -1.29
N ASP A 322 13.81 8.93 -0.03
CA ASP A 322 12.96 8.19 0.90
C ASP A 322 11.48 8.33 0.56
N LEU A 323 11.02 9.52 0.14
CA LEU A 323 9.63 9.70 -0.31
C LEU A 323 9.36 8.93 -1.60
N ALA A 324 10.30 8.93 -2.53
CA ALA A 324 10.20 8.16 -3.76
C ALA A 324 10.12 6.66 -3.45
N TYR A 325 11.02 6.17 -2.58
CA TYR A 325 11.02 4.78 -2.13
C TYR A 325 9.70 4.35 -1.49
N LEU A 326 9.11 5.15 -0.60
CA LEU A 326 7.84 4.78 0.05
C LEU A 326 6.66 4.82 -0.92
N ARG A 327 6.68 5.69 -1.94
CA ARG A 327 5.67 5.69 -3.02
C ARG A 327 5.81 4.46 -3.90
N ASP A 328 7.04 4.04 -4.21
CA ASP A 328 7.32 2.82 -4.97
C ASP A 328 6.94 1.55 -4.19
N LEU A 329 7.09 1.56 -2.86
CA LEU A 329 6.54 0.52 -1.99
C LEU A 329 5.00 0.52 -1.92
N GLY A 330 4.34 1.60 -2.36
CA GLY A 330 2.89 1.78 -2.25
C GLY A 330 2.42 2.16 -0.85
N LEU A 331 3.33 2.57 0.05
CA LEU A 331 2.98 3.04 1.39
C LEU A 331 2.44 4.47 1.37
N LEU A 332 2.88 5.29 0.41
CA LEU A 332 2.41 6.67 0.23
C LEU A 332 1.65 6.85 -1.07
N ALA A 333 0.66 7.72 -1.03
CA ALA A 333 -0.09 8.11 -2.21
C ALA A 333 0.79 8.93 -3.19
N PRO A 334 0.47 8.93 -4.50
CA PRO A 334 1.01 9.91 -5.42
C PRO A 334 0.63 11.34 -5.00
N GLY A 335 1.47 12.31 -5.35
CA GLY A 335 1.21 13.74 -5.14
C GLY A 335 2.39 14.46 -4.51
N ARG A 336 2.26 15.78 -4.36
CA ARG A 336 3.28 16.62 -3.69
C ARG A 336 3.29 16.38 -2.18
N GLU A 337 2.12 16.24 -1.59
CA GLU A 337 1.98 16.01 -0.15
C GLU A 337 2.24 14.55 0.20
N ALA A 338 3.02 14.33 1.26
CA ALA A 338 3.21 13.00 1.82
C ALA A 338 1.93 12.63 2.59
N ARG A 339 1.29 11.54 2.16
CA ARG A 339 0.13 10.95 2.82
C ARG A 339 0.17 9.44 2.63
N VAL A 340 -0.26 8.69 3.65
CA VAL A 340 -0.39 7.23 3.54
C VAL A 340 -1.33 6.89 2.38
N ALA A 341 -1.01 5.83 1.63
CA ALA A 341 -1.65 5.53 0.36
C ALA A 341 -3.17 5.37 0.44
N ASN A 342 -3.67 4.77 1.53
CA ASN A 342 -5.09 4.56 1.76
C ASN A 342 -5.41 4.41 3.26
N PRO A 343 -6.69 4.57 3.68
CA PRO A 343 -7.10 4.40 5.06
C PRO A 343 -6.81 3.02 5.68
N ILE A 344 -6.86 1.92 4.91
CA ILE A 344 -6.52 0.59 5.43
C ILE A 344 -5.05 0.51 5.83
N TYR A 345 -4.13 0.97 4.98
CA TYR A 345 -2.69 0.98 5.30
C TYR A 345 -2.40 1.88 6.48
N ARG A 346 -3.09 3.02 6.57
CA ARG A 346 -2.98 3.92 7.72
C ARG A 346 -3.31 3.21 9.02
N GLU A 347 -4.35 2.39 9.02
CA GLU A 347 -4.80 1.62 10.18
C GLU A 347 -3.81 0.51 10.54
N VAL A 348 -3.36 -0.23 9.53
CA VAL A 348 -2.40 -1.32 9.70
C VAL A 348 -1.09 -0.82 10.28
N ILE A 349 -0.56 0.31 9.79
CA ILE A 349 0.69 0.91 10.29
C ILE A 349 0.58 1.18 11.79
N VAL A 350 -0.50 1.85 12.23
CA VAL A 350 -0.68 2.18 13.65
C VAL A 350 -0.82 0.93 14.50
N ARG A 351 -1.65 -0.04 14.09
CA ARG A 351 -1.85 -1.29 14.85
C ARG A 351 -0.56 -2.05 15.02
N VAL A 352 0.24 -2.12 13.96
CA VAL A 352 1.52 -2.82 13.96
C VAL A 352 2.53 -2.14 14.87
N LEU A 353 2.66 -0.81 14.77
CA LEU A 353 3.57 -0.04 15.62
C LEU A 353 3.11 -0.05 17.09
N GLY A 354 1.80 -0.15 17.33
CA GLY A 354 1.20 -0.26 18.67
C GLY A 354 1.15 -1.69 19.24
N ALA A 355 1.49 -2.73 18.47
CA ALA A 355 1.28 -4.12 18.87
C ALA A 355 2.03 -4.51 20.16
N ALA A 356 3.23 -3.96 20.37
CA ALA A 356 3.99 -4.17 21.61
C ALA A 356 3.28 -3.56 22.83
N ALA A 357 2.66 -2.38 22.67
CA ALA A 357 1.85 -1.79 23.71
C ALA A 357 0.58 -2.61 23.94
N GLU A 358 -0.12 -3.01 22.87
CA GLU A 358 -1.35 -3.82 22.93
C GLU A 358 -1.16 -5.14 23.69
N ALA A 359 -0.02 -5.82 23.50
CA ALA A 359 0.31 -7.07 24.19
C ALA A 359 0.40 -6.93 25.73
N ASN A 360 0.62 -5.72 26.24
CA ASN A 360 0.67 -5.44 27.68
C ASN A 360 -0.71 -5.05 28.26
N ILE A 361 -1.76 -4.98 27.43
CA ILE A 361 -3.08 -4.49 27.84
C ILE A 361 -4.00 -5.68 28.19
N VAL A 362 -4.25 -5.84 29.50
CA VAL A 362 -5.08 -6.92 30.07
C VAL A 362 -6.57 -6.54 30.12
N ALA A 363 -6.95 -5.38 29.56
CA ALA A 363 -8.32 -4.89 29.57
C ALA A 363 -9.30 -5.87 28.88
N GLU A 364 -10.44 -6.13 29.53
CA GLU A 364 -11.52 -6.96 28.98
C GLU A 364 -12.56 -6.08 28.26
N PRO A 365 -12.74 -6.18 26.93
CA PRO A 365 -13.61 -5.28 26.16
C PRO A 365 -15.05 -5.15 26.70
N ARG A 366 -15.62 -6.25 27.21
CA ARG A 366 -16.99 -6.28 27.73
C ARG A 366 -17.17 -5.47 29.01
N SER A 367 -16.11 -5.21 29.77
CA SER A 367 -16.19 -4.45 31.02
C SER A 367 -16.50 -2.97 30.80
N PHE A 368 -16.29 -2.47 29.56
CA PHE A 368 -16.55 -1.08 29.16
C PHE A 368 -17.93 -0.89 28.52
N VAL A 369 -18.79 -1.91 28.49
CA VAL A 369 -20.13 -1.81 27.92
C VAL A 369 -21.14 -1.71 29.06
N GLN A 370 -21.93 -0.64 29.06
CA GLN A 370 -22.98 -0.41 30.02
C GLN A 370 -24.17 -1.35 29.77
N ALA A 371 -25.07 -1.46 30.75
CA ALA A 371 -26.23 -2.36 30.66
C ALA A 371 -27.19 -1.98 29.51
N ASP A 372 -27.18 -0.74 29.05
CA ASP A 372 -27.95 -0.25 27.90
C ASP A 372 -27.23 -0.45 26.55
N GLY A 373 -26.07 -1.11 26.56
CA GLY A 373 -25.26 -1.41 25.38
C GLY A 373 -24.34 -0.28 24.93
N ARG A 374 -24.31 0.87 25.61
CA ARG A 374 -23.40 1.98 25.32
C ARG A 374 -21.98 1.71 25.82
N LEU A 375 -21.01 2.40 25.23
CA LEU A 375 -19.63 2.40 25.69
C LEU A 375 -19.48 3.35 26.88
N ASP A 376 -18.96 2.83 28.01
CA ASP A 376 -18.52 3.61 29.16
C ASP A 376 -17.17 4.28 28.87
N PHE A 377 -17.24 5.35 28.09
CA PHE A 377 -16.07 6.09 27.66
C PHE A 377 -15.30 6.77 28.82
N PRO A 378 -15.95 7.34 29.85
CA PRO A 378 -15.25 7.84 31.04
C PRO A 378 -14.47 6.76 31.78
N ARG A 379 -15.04 5.55 31.94
CA ARG A 379 -14.33 4.42 32.53
C ARG A 379 -13.14 4.00 31.67
N LEU A 380 -13.30 3.95 30.35
CA LEU A 380 -12.21 3.65 29.41
C LEU A 380 -11.04 4.61 29.62
N LEU A 381 -11.28 5.92 29.66
CA LEU A 381 -10.24 6.93 29.89
C LEU A 381 -9.56 6.75 31.26
N THR A 382 -10.34 6.41 32.29
CA THR A 382 -9.82 6.18 33.65
C THR A 382 -8.89 4.96 33.69
N GLU A 383 -9.28 3.85 33.06
CA GLU A 383 -8.45 2.65 32.97
C GLU A 383 -7.21 2.88 32.09
N PHE A 384 -7.33 3.67 31.01
CA PHE A 384 -6.18 4.11 30.23
C PHE A 384 -5.17 4.89 31.09
N VAL A 385 -5.64 5.81 31.94
CA VAL A 385 -4.76 6.56 32.85
C VAL A 385 -4.05 5.63 33.83
N GLY A 386 -4.76 4.64 34.40
CA GLY A 386 -4.14 3.63 35.26
C GLY A 386 -3.01 2.87 34.54
N PHE A 387 -3.30 2.40 33.32
CA PHE A 387 -2.32 1.72 32.47
C PHE A 387 -1.15 2.64 32.10
N TRP A 388 -1.42 3.88 31.70
CA TRP A 388 -0.40 4.86 31.30
C TRP A 388 0.56 5.19 32.44
N ARG A 389 0.03 5.37 33.66
CA ARG A 389 0.86 5.61 34.86
C ARG A 389 1.79 4.44 35.19
N GLN A 390 1.36 3.21 34.93
CA GLN A 390 2.14 2.00 35.22
C GLN A 390 3.17 1.68 34.14
N HIS A 391 2.80 1.85 32.86
CA HIS A 391 3.58 1.31 31.73
C HIS A 391 4.13 2.39 30.78
N GLY A 392 3.63 3.63 30.85
CA GLY A 392 3.94 4.68 29.87
C GLY A 392 5.43 5.01 29.75
N GLU A 393 6.19 4.97 30.85
CA GLU A 393 7.63 5.24 30.85
C GLU A 393 8.40 4.19 30.03
N VAL A 394 8.06 2.91 30.19
CA VAL A 394 8.72 1.80 29.48
C VAL A 394 8.29 1.80 28.01
N LEU A 395 6.98 1.86 27.76
CA LEU A 395 6.41 1.78 26.42
C LEU A 395 6.81 2.95 25.50
N THR A 396 7.21 4.09 26.07
CA THR A 396 7.67 5.25 25.29
C THR A 396 9.19 5.35 25.13
N ARG A 397 9.97 4.48 25.78
CA ARG A 397 11.44 4.41 25.64
C ARG A 397 11.89 3.37 24.63
N ASP A 398 11.25 2.20 24.59
CA ASP A 398 11.76 1.01 23.89
C ASP A 398 11.34 0.89 22.41
N GLY A 399 11.02 2.01 21.75
CA GLY A 399 10.43 2.01 20.41
C GLY A 399 11.25 2.71 19.33
N ALA A 400 11.25 2.13 18.12
CA ALA A 400 11.74 2.81 16.92
C ALA A 400 10.84 3.99 16.47
N TYR A 401 9.78 4.36 17.20
CA TYR A 401 8.87 5.47 16.87
C TYR A 401 8.63 6.37 18.09
N HIS A 402 9.72 6.80 18.73
CA HIS A 402 9.73 7.53 20.00
C HIS A 402 8.90 8.83 20.02
N GLU A 403 8.74 9.53 18.89
CA GLU A 403 8.04 10.82 18.85
C GLU A 403 6.53 10.70 18.78
N VAL A 404 6.04 9.50 18.44
CA VAL A 404 4.61 9.18 18.36
C VAL A 404 4.22 8.05 19.30
N ALA A 405 5.14 7.54 20.12
CA ALA A 405 4.91 6.43 21.02
C ALA A 405 3.69 6.65 21.96
N PRO A 406 3.49 7.82 22.60
CA PRO A 406 2.30 8.05 23.41
C PRO A 406 0.98 7.90 22.62
N GLN A 407 0.95 8.41 21.40
CA GLN A 407 -0.21 8.29 20.51
C GLN A 407 -0.43 6.83 20.09
N LEU A 408 0.63 6.08 19.80
CA LEU A 408 0.56 4.66 19.49
C LEU A 408 0.01 3.85 20.67
N VAL A 409 0.40 4.19 21.90
CA VAL A 409 -0.05 3.51 23.12
C VAL A 409 -1.55 3.73 23.37
N ILE A 410 -2.04 4.97 23.30
CA ILE A 410 -3.49 5.21 23.47
C ILE A 410 -4.31 4.60 22.33
N MET A 411 -3.80 4.61 21.10
CA MET A 411 -4.46 3.94 19.97
C MET A 411 -4.52 2.43 20.18
N ALA A 412 -3.43 1.79 20.63
CA ALA A 412 -3.40 0.37 20.97
C ALA A 412 -4.39 0.03 22.10
N PHE A 413 -4.51 0.90 23.11
CA PHE A 413 -5.50 0.75 24.18
C PHE A 413 -6.93 0.83 23.66
N LEU A 414 -7.23 1.86 22.86
CA LEU A 414 -8.53 2.00 22.21
C LEU A 414 -8.84 0.79 21.33
N HIS A 415 -7.89 0.32 20.53
CA HIS A 415 -8.05 -0.89 19.73
C HIS A 415 -8.41 -2.09 20.59
N ARG A 416 -7.64 -2.34 21.65
CA ARG A 416 -7.88 -3.48 22.54
C ARG A 416 -9.28 -3.47 23.11
N VAL A 417 -9.76 -2.31 23.56
CA VAL A 417 -11.09 -2.14 24.18
C VAL A 417 -12.21 -2.18 23.14
N ILE A 418 -11.98 -1.62 21.95
CA ILE A 418 -13.00 -1.51 20.89
C ILE A 418 -13.11 -2.79 20.06
N ASN A 419 -12.08 -3.64 20.05
CA ASN A 419 -12.07 -5.02 19.51
C ASN A 419 -13.13 -5.86 20.25
N GLY A 420 -14.40 -5.67 19.88
CA GLY A 420 -15.59 -6.15 20.59
C GLY A 420 -16.91 -5.64 20.03
N GLY A 421 -16.88 -4.64 19.12
CA GLY A 421 -18.05 -4.22 18.35
C GLY A 421 -18.01 -2.80 17.77
N GLY A 422 -17.04 -1.96 18.17
CA GLY A 422 -16.94 -0.57 17.69
C GLY A 422 -15.86 -0.35 16.63
N TYR A 423 -15.72 0.92 16.23
CA TYR A 423 -14.81 1.39 15.19
C TYR A 423 -14.06 2.62 15.69
N ILE A 424 -12.85 2.83 15.16
CA ILE A 424 -12.10 4.07 15.36
C ILE A 424 -11.82 4.66 13.99
N ASP A 425 -12.38 5.82 13.71
CA ASP A 425 -12.00 6.64 12.55
C ASP A 425 -10.93 7.64 12.96
N ARG A 426 -10.09 8.05 12.00
CA ARG A 426 -8.93 8.91 12.26
C ARG A 426 -8.81 9.96 11.18
N GLU A 427 -8.44 11.19 11.55
CA GLU A 427 -7.99 12.23 10.63
C GLU A 427 -6.62 12.77 11.09
N TYR A 428 -5.64 12.77 10.18
CA TYR A 428 -4.33 13.38 10.45
C TYR A 428 -4.37 14.77 9.84
N GLY A 429 -4.34 15.81 10.68
CA GLY A 429 -4.18 17.16 10.19
C GLY A 429 -2.72 17.39 9.80
N VAL A 430 -2.32 17.03 8.59
CA VAL A 430 -0.96 17.29 8.07
C VAL A 430 -0.65 18.79 8.20
N GLY A 431 0.43 19.13 8.90
CA GLY A 431 0.82 20.53 9.17
C GLY A 431 0.09 21.21 10.31
N ARG A 432 -0.85 20.51 10.96
CA ARG A 432 -1.57 20.99 12.16
C ARG A 432 -1.12 20.27 13.43
N GLY A 433 -0.27 19.23 13.31
CA GLY A 433 0.28 18.49 14.44
C GLY A 433 -0.80 17.84 15.31
N ARG A 434 -1.83 17.28 14.67
CA ARG A 434 -2.99 16.68 15.36
C ARG A 434 -3.38 15.31 14.83
N ILE A 435 -3.91 14.50 15.73
CA ILE A 435 -4.60 13.25 15.43
C ILE A 435 -6.01 13.39 16.00
N ASP A 436 -6.98 13.64 15.12
CA ASP A 436 -8.38 13.58 15.45
C ASP A 436 -8.80 12.10 15.42
N LEU A 437 -9.36 11.58 16.51
CA LEU A 437 -9.92 10.23 16.60
C LEU A 437 -11.44 10.33 16.83
N LEU A 438 -12.19 9.47 16.18
CA LEU A 438 -13.62 9.29 16.44
C LEU A 438 -13.89 7.84 16.78
N VAL A 439 -14.26 7.58 18.02
CA VAL A 439 -14.75 6.27 18.45
C VAL A 439 -16.23 6.18 18.09
N ARG A 440 -16.60 5.18 17.30
CA ARG A 440 -17.99 4.83 17.00
C ARG A 440 -18.35 3.50 17.64
N TRP A 441 -19.36 3.51 18.51
CA TRP A 441 -19.83 2.30 19.19
C TRP A 441 -21.30 2.02 18.83
N PRO A 442 -21.63 0.86 18.26
CA PRO A 442 -23.01 0.52 17.98
C PRO A 442 -23.74 0.10 19.26
N TYR A 443 -24.96 0.60 19.43
CA TYR A 443 -25.85 0.18 20.52
C TYR A 443 -27.29 0.10 20.01
N GLN A 444 -28.18 -0.51 20.79
CA GLN A 444 -29.60 -0.63 20.45
C GLN A 444 -30.39 0.49 21.15
N ALA A 445 -31.09 1.30 20.36
CA ALA A 445 -32.05 2.28 20.86
C ALA A 445 -33.46 1.83 20.48
N GLY A 446 -34.08 1.01 21.35
CA GLY A 446 -35.34 0.33 21.01
C GLY A 446 -35.11 -0.75 19.94
N ALA A 447 -35.90 -0.70 18.86
CA ALA A 447 -35.75 -1.61 17.71
C ALA A 447 -34.72 -1.12 16.68
N GLN A 448 -34.13 0.07 16.87
CA GLN A 448 -33.21 0.68 15.91
C GLN A 448 -31.78 0.62 16.42
N ARG A 449 -30.88 0.10 15.58
CA ARG A 449 -29.44 0.20 15.80
C ARG A 449 -29.00 1.66 15.68
N SER A 450 -28.31 2.16 16.69
CA SER A 450 -27.82 3.53 16.78
C SER A 450 -26.32 3.55 17.06
N TRP A 451 -25.69 4.73 16.90
CA TRP A 451 -24.25 4.92 17.04
C TRP A 451 -23.94 5.94 18.12
N GLN A 452 -23.16 5.54 19.12
CA GLN A 452 -22.48 6.46 20.03
C GLN A 452 -21.20 6.94 19.35
N ARG A 453 -20.88 8.22 19.52
CA ARG A 453 -19.77 8.91 18.87
C ARG A 453 -18.99 9.70 19.92
N GLU A 454 -17.73 9.35 20.12
CA GLU A 454 -16.84 10.06 21.05
C GLU A 454 -15.64 10.62 20.27
N ALA A 455 -15.52 11.94 20.24
CA ALA A 455 -14.41 12.61 19.56
C ALA A 455 -13.25 12.85 20.52
N MET A 456 -12.05 12.49 20.07
CA MET A 456 -10.80 12.75 20.79
C MET A 456 -9.82 13.51 19.90
N GLU A 457 -9.04 14.39 20.51
CA GLU A 457 -7.93 15.09 19.88
C GLU A 457 -6.64 14.74 20.65
N LEU A 458 -5.60 14.32 19.95
CA LEU A 458 -4.31 13.97 20.56
C LEU A 458 -3.24 15.01 20.25
N LYS A 459 -2.52 15.45 21.29
CA LYS A 459 -1.39 16.39 21.23
C LYS A 459 -0.17 15.85 21.96
N VAL A 460 1.00 16.22 21.45
CA VAL A 460 2.28 16.02 22.14
C VAL A 460 2.91 17.38 22.43
N TRP A 461 3.20 17.64 23.70
CA TRP A 461 3.93 18.83 24.11
C TRP A 461 5.43 18.55 24.08
N ARG A 462 6.12 19.13 23.09
CA ARG A 462 7.57 18.96 22.88
C ARG A 462 8.38 20.10 23.51
N ALA A 463 9.67 19.86 23.74
CA ALA A 463 10.61 20.89 24.14
C ALA A 463 10.62 22.07 23.14
N GLY A 464 10.68 23.30 23.64
CA GLY A 464 10.71 24.51 22.80
C GLY A 464 9.40 24.84 22.08
N ARG A 465 8.31 24.08 22.30
CA ARG A 465 6.97 24.38 21.77
C ARG A 465 6.08 24.99 22.87
N PRO A 466 5.16 25.91 22.52
CA PRO A 466 4.17 26.41 23.46
C PRO A 466 3.23 25.28 23.93
N ASP A 467 2.54 25.51 25.04
CA ASP A 467 1.52 24.57 25.53
C ASP A 467 0.47 24.34 24.43
N PRO A 468 0.24 23.08 23.99
CA PRO A 468 -0.71 22.80 22.93
C PRO A 468 -2.17 22.95 23.35
N LEU A 469 -2.48 23.19 24.63
CA LEU A 469 -3.86 23.28 25.12
C LEU A 469 -4.75 24.26 24.34
N PRO A 470 -4.39 25.54 24.11
CA PRO A 470 -5.26 26.47 23.38
C PRO A 470 -5.50 26.04 21.94
N ALA A 471 -4.45 25.56 21.27
CA ALA A 471 -4.52 25.08 19.90
C ALA A 471 -5.35 23.80 19.79
N GLY A 472 -5.19 22.86 20.74
CA GLY A 472 -5.95 21.62 20.82
C GLY A 472 -7.44 21.88 21.08
N LEU A 473 -7.79 22.83 21.95
CA LEU A 473 -9.18 23.21 22.19
C LEU A 473 -9.84 23.80 20.95
N GLN A 474 -9.17 24.69 20.21
CA GLN A 474 -9.68 25.23 18.95
C GLN A 474 -9.88 24.12 17.91
N GLN A 475 -8.91 23.22 17.78
CA GLN A 475 -8.94 22.17 16.79
C GLN A 475 -10.02 21.12 17.07
N LEU A 476 -10.18 20.73 18.34
CA LEU A 476 -11.28 19.88 18.77
C LEU A 476 -12.62 20.57 18.57
N ASP A 477 -12.72 21.89 18.77
CA ASP A 477 -13.97 22.63 18.55
C ASP A 477 -14.44 22.57 17.09
N ASP A 478 -13.52 22.79 16.15
CA ASP A 478 -13.79 22.67 14.72
C ASP A 478 -14.24 21.24 14.37
N TYR A 479 -13.65 20.23 15.01
CA TYR A 479 -14.00 18.84 14.78
C TYR A 479 -15.37 18.48 15.34
N LEU A 480 -15.66 18.89 16.57
CA LEU A 480 -16.96 18.73 17.21
C LEU A 480 -18.07 19.41 16.41
N GLN A 481 -17.80 20.59 15.86
CA GLN A 481 -18.74 21.28 14.99
C GLN A 481 -19.04 20.48 13.72
N ARG A 482 -18.02 19.95 13.03
CA ARG A 482 -18.21 19.13 11.83
C ARG A 482 -19.00 17.84 12.11
N LEU A 483 -18.84 17.26 13.29
CA LEU A 483 -19.49 16.02 13.68
C LEU A 483 -20.85 16.23 14.38
N GLU A 484 -21.23 17.48 14.64
CA GLU A 484 -22.41 17.85 15.44
C GLU A 484 -22.39 17.22 16.85
N LEU A 485 -21.23 17.26 17.50
CA LEU A 485 -21.02 16.77 18.87
C LEU A 485 -20.90 17.92 19.87
N THR A 486 -21.40 17.70 21.08
CA THR A 486 -21.42 18.71 22.17
C THR A 486 -20.29 18.54 23.18
N THR A 487 -19.61 17.40 23.16
CA THR A 487 -18.54 17.02 24.09
C THR A 487 -17.41 16.33 23.36
N GLY A 488 -16.20 16.43 23.88
CA GLY A 488 -15.02 15.71 23.37
C GLY A 488 -13.92 15.58 24.41
N THR A 489 -12.87 14.84 24.05
CA THR A 489 -11.68 14.65 24.91
C THR A 489 -10.43 15.17 24.23
N LEU A 490 -9.66 16.01 24.91
CA LEU A 490 -8.34 16.44 24.48
C LEU A 490 -7.28 15.74 25.33
N VAL A 491 -6.41 14.97 24.70
CA VAL A 491 -5.28 14.29 25.37
C VAL A 491 -3.98 15.00 25.02
N ILE A 492 -3.25 15.46 26.03
CA ILE A 492 -1.96 16.15 25.88
C ILE A 492 -0.88 15.31 26.56
N PHE A 493 -0.01 14.71 25.76
CA PHE A 493 1.17 13.99 26.24
C PHE A 493 2.36 14.94 26.39
N ASP A 494 2.78 15.19 27.62
CA ASP A 494 3.93 16.05 27.94
C ASP A 494 5.25 15.29 27.76
N ARG A 495 5.95 15.56 26.67
CA ARG A 495 7.24 14.92 26.33
C ARG A 495 8.42 15.86 26.54
N ARG A 496 8.23 16.96 27.27
CA ARG A 496 9.33 17.88 27.58
C ARG A 496 10.34 17.19 28.50
N PRO A 497 11.66 17.38 28.31
CA PRO A 497 12.68 16.84 29.21
C PRO A 497 12.54 17.30 30.67
N THR A 498 11.85 18.43 30.90
CA THR A 498 11.57 19.01 32.22
C THR A 498 10.28 18.52 32.85
N ALA A 499 9.49 17.69 32.16
CA ALA A 499 8.25 17.17 32.71
C ALA A 499 8.54 16.15 33.83
N GLY A 500 7.74 16.19 34.90
CA GLY A 500 7.83 15.21 35.98
C GLY A 500 7.49 13.78 35.53
N PRO A 501 7.63 12.79 36.42
CA PRO A 501 7.23 11.41 36.16
C PRO A 501 5.80 11.31 35.66
N ILE A 502 5.51 10.38 34.74
CA ILE A 502 4.15 10.18 34.19
C ILE A 502 3.10 10.03 35.31
N ALA A 503 3.43 9.30 36.37
CA ALA A 503 2.54 9.09 37.52
C ALA A 503 2.03 10.40 38.14
N ASP A 504 2.91 11.40 38.26
CA ASP A 504 2.67 12.64 39.00
C ASP A 504 2.00 13.71 38.14
N ARG A 505 2.26 13.72 36.83
CA ARG A 505 1.74 14.72 35.89
C ARG A 505 0.46 14.30 35.16
N THR A 506 0.04 13.04 35.30
CA THR A 506 -1.17 12.55 34.61
C THR A 506 -2.41 12.98 35.38
N GLU A 507 -3.25 13.85 34.81
CA GLU A 507 -4.44 14.38 35.47
C GLU A 507 -5.59 14.69 34.51
N PHE A 508 -6.81 14.64 35.03
CA PHE A 508 -8.01 15.10 34.33
C PHE A 508 -8.38 16.51 34.75
N SER A 509 -8.81 17.32 33.79
CA SER A 509 -9.48 18.59 34.04
C SER A 509 -10.65 18.79 33.07
N THR A 510 -11.51 19.76 33.36
CA THR A 510 -12.59 20.17 32.45
C THR A 510 -12.28 21.55 31.90
N GLN A 511 -12.37 21.71 30.58
CA GLN A 511 -12.17 22.98 29.87
C GLN A 511 -13.38 23.27 28.99
N ARG A 512 -13.43 24.50 28.44
CA ARG A 512 -14.39 24.88 27.41
C ARG A 512 -13.66 25.21 26.11
N THR A 513 -14.26 24.80 24.99
CA THR A 513 -13.81 25.23 23.66
C THR A 513 -14.15 26.72 23.42
N PRO A 514 -13.60 27.34 22.36
CA PRO A 514 -13.94 28.71 21.97
C PRO A 514 -15.45 28.96 21.77
N THR A 515 -16.20 27.98 21.26
CA THR A 515 -17.68 28.08 21.14
C THR A 515 -18.43 27.61 22.40
N GLY A 516 -17.73 27.27 23.48
CA GLY A 516 -18.31 26.99 24.80
C GLY A 516 -18.67 25.52 25.07
N ARG A 517 -18.31 24.58 24.18
CA ARG A 517 -18.53 23.13 24.37
C ARG A 517 -17.69 22.59 25.51
N ALA A 518 -18.21 21.62 26.26
CA ALA A 518 -17.50 21.01 27.38
C ALA A 518 -16.48 19.98 26.87
N VAL A 519 -15.24 20.07 27.36
CA VAL A 519 -14.15 19.17 26.97
C VAL A 519 -13.48 18.59 28.20
N THR A 520 -13.33 17.27 28.21
CA THR A 520 -12.45 16.57 29.15
C THR A 520 -11.02 16.71 28.65
N VAL A 521 -10.13 17.28 29.46
CA VAL A 521 -8.71 17.36 29.14
C VAL A 521 -7.95 16.36 29.99
N LEU A 522 -7.25 15.45 29.33
CA LEU A 522 -6.29 14.54 29.95
C LEU A 522 -4.88 15.06 29.67
N ARG A 523 -4.18 15.50 30.71
CA ARG A 523 -2.75 15.80 30.65
C ARG A 523 -1.99 14.55 31.09
N ALA A 524 -0.99 14.08 30.33
CA ALA A 524 -0.38 12.76 30.49
C ALA A 524 1.14 12.77 30.26
#